data_AF-R9IRR8-F1
#
_entry.id   AF-R9IRR8-F1
#
_cell.length_a   1.000
_cell.length_b   1.000
_cell.length_c   1.000
_cell.angle_alpha   90.00
_cell.angle_beta   90.00
_cell.angle_gamma   90.00
#
_symmetry.space_group_name_H-M   'P 1'
#
loop_
_entity.id
_entity.type
_entity.pdbx_description
1 polymer ?
#
loop_
_entity_poly.entity_id
_entity_poly.type
_entity_poly.pdbx_seq_one_letter_code
_entity_poly.pdbx_strand_id
1 'polypeptide(L)'
;MFEKMSKALTREDIKEIEVNLGLAFPGDFVEHYLSYNGGIPAKPFFYCEEEDMETEIQVFLPLKYRYCDIPIGTAEEKYLLFKGKFPLMATYFPFANDYGANPICVNLEDGGVYIVYMDLGELEDRCLRRMAGSLIRRGHCLSWGMRLRVYASLSLWKSEGRLCSLNAGKKKAMPTIKQRSA
;
A
#
# COMPACT_ATOMS: atom_id res chain seq x y z
N MET A 1 5.13 -7.17 -2.81
CA MET A 1 6.42 -7.86 -2.67
C MET A 1 7.37 -6.92 -1.97
N PHE A 2 8.17 -7.43 -1.05
CA PHE A 2 9.07 -6.64 -0.21
C PHE A 2 10.51 -7.06 -0.41
N GLU A 3 11.40 -6.09 -0.33
CA GLU A 3 12.85 -6.27 -0.26
C GLU A 3 13.34 -6.02 1.16
N LYS A 4 14.52 -6.53 1.51
CA LYS A 4 15.16 -6.34 2.82
C LYS A 4 14.24 -6.63 4.03
N MET A 5 13.41 -7.67 3.93
CA MET A 5 12.56 -8.11 5.04
C MET A 5 13.42 -8.57 6.23
N SER A 6 12.90 -8.44 7.44
CA SER A 6 13.51 -9.03 8.62
C SER A 6 13.24 -10.54 8.70
N LYS A 7 13.81 -11.21 9.70
CA LYS A 7 13.56 -12.63 10.03
C LYS A 7 12.04 -12.89 10.06
N ALA A 8 11.58 -13.92 9.34
CA ALA A 8 10.18 -14.32 9.33
C ALA A 8 9.65 -14.61 10.74
N LEU A 9 8.37 -14.28 10.97
CA LEU A 9 7.66 -14.47 12.24
C LEU A 9 6.84 -15.76 12.18
N THR A 10 6.64 -16.39 13.35
CA THR A 10 5.59 -17.40 13.52
C THR A 10 4.33 -16.80 14.15
N ARG A 11 3.24 -17.58 14.25
CA ARG A 11 2.03 -17.13 14.98
C ARG A 11 2.30 -16.98 16.47
N GLU A 12 3.21 -17.79 17.01
CA GLU A 12 3.68 -17.72 18.40
C GLU A 12 4.47 -16.43 18.65
N ASP A 13 5.34 -16.01 17.72
CA ASP A 13 6.05 -14.73 17.81
C ASP A 13 5.06 -13.55 17.93
N ILE A 14 4.01 -13.52 17.09
CA ILE A 14 2.99 -12.46 17.10
C ILE A 14 2.14 -12.52 18.38
N LYS A 15 1.71 -13.72 18.79
CA LYS A 15 0.94 -13.92 20.02
C LYS A 15 1.71 -13.49 21.27
N GLU A 16 3.03 -13.69 21.29
CA GLU A 16 3.89 -13.21 22.38
C GLU A 16 3.85 -11.68 22.48
N ILE A 17 3.92 -10.96 21.35
CA ILE A 17 3.81 -9.49 21.29
C ILE A 17 2.43 -9.03 21.78
N GLU A 18 1.35 -9.65 21.30
CA GLU A 18 -0.03 -9.35 21.73
C GLU A 18 -0.20 -9.48 23.25
N VAL A 19 0.30 -10.58 23.83
CA VAL A 19 0.27 -10.82 25.28
C VAL A 19 1.14 -9.83 26.04
N ASN A 20 2.37 -9.55 25.57
CA ASN A 20 3.30 -8.63 26.25
C ASN A 20 2.80 -7.18 26.25
N LEU A 21 2.15 -6.74 25.17
CA LEU A 21 1.65 -5.37 25.00
C LEU A 21 0.20 -5.18 25.51
N GLY A 22 -0.52 -6.27 25.78
CA GLY A 22 -1.91 -6.27 26.23
C GLY A 22 -2.89 -5.79 25.15
N LEU A 23 -2.68 -6.22 23.90
CA LEU A 23 -3.48 -5.83 22.72
C LEU A 23 -3.76 -7.04 21.82
N ALA A 24 -4.61 -6.85 20.81
CA ALA A 24 -4.82 -7.80 19.72
C ALA A 24 -4.66 -7.09 18.38
N PHE A 25 -4.01 -7.73 17.42
CA PHE A 25 -3.85 -7.19 16.07
C PHE A 25 -5.04 -7.57 15.16
N PRO A 26 -5.41 -6.72 14.18
CA PRO A 26 -6.35 -7.11 13.14
C PRO A 26 -5.87 -8.35 12.36
N GLY A 27 -6.78 -9.25 12.02
CA GLY A 27 -6.41 -10.54 11.42
C GLY A 27 -5.65 -10.42 10.09
N ASP A 28 -5.97 -9.43 9.27
CA ASP A 28 -5.26 -9.17 8.02
C ASP A 28 -3.87 -8.54 8.22
N PHE A 29 -3.69 -7.75 9.28
CA PHE A 29 -2.39 -7.29 9.76
C PHE A 29 -1.50 -8.47 10.16
N VAL A 30 -2.05 -9.44 10.89
CA VAL A 30 -1.35 -10.69 11.26
C VAL A 30 -0.91 -11.47 10.03
N GLU A 31 -1.82 -11.74 9.06
CA GLU A 31 -1.46 -12.48 7.85
C GLU A 31 -0.44 -11.74 6.96
N HIS A 32 -0.46 -10.40 6.95
CA HIS A 32 0.58 -9.60 6.30
C HIS A 32 1.94 -9.85 6.95
N TYR A 33 2.04 -9.74 8.28
CA TYR A 33 3.32 -9.88 9.00
C TYR A 33 3.87 -11.31 9.06
N LEU A 34 3.00 -12.32 8.98
CA LEU A 34 3.42 -13.71 8.75
C LEU A 34 4.04 -13.91 7.36
N SER A 35 3.58 -13.15 6.36
CA SER A 35 4.11 -13.20 4.99
C SER A 35 5.37 -12.34 4.83
N TYR A 36 5.40 -11.16 5.47
CA TYR A 36 6.38 -10.11 5.29
C TYR A 36 6.66 -9.41 6.63
N ASN A 37 7.71 -9.82 7.36
CA ASN A 37 8.11 -9.12 8.59
C ASN A 37 8.85 -7.81 8.26
N GLY A 38 8.06 -6.78 7.96
CA GLY A 38 8.53 -5.53 7.42
C GLY A 38 9.13 -5.67 6.01
N GLY A 39 9.83 -4.61 5.59
CA GLY A 39 10.64 -4.54 4.39
C GLY A 39 10.51 -3.19 3.70
N ILE A 40 11.26 -3.01 2.63
CA ILE A 40 11.06 -1.92 1.67
C ILE A 40 10.06 -2.42 0.61
N PRO A 41 8.91 -1.77 0.42
CA PRO A 41 7.92 -2.21 -0.57
C PRO A 41 8.43 -1.97 -2.00
N ALA A 42 8.44 -3.00 -2.85
CA ALA A 42 8.93 -2.91 -4.23
C ALA A 42 8.10 -1.96 -5.13
N LYS A 43 6.91 -1.55 -4.66
CA LYS A 43 6.16 -0.39 -5.15
C LYS A 43 5.71 0.36 -3.90
N PRO A 44 6.09 1.62 -3.66
CA PRO A 44 5.89 2.24 -2.35
C PRO A 44 4.50 2.88 -2.14
N PHE A 45 3.68 3.04 -3.18
CA PHE A 45 2.47 3.86 -3.12
C PHE A 45 1.24 3.13 -2.53
N PHE A 46 0.66 3.74 -1.50
CA PHE A 46 -0.65 3.43 -0.96
C PHE A 46 -1.69 4.42 -1.49
N TYR A 47 -2.79 3.96 -2.08
CA TYR A 47 -3.82 4.83 -2.68
C TYR A 47 -5.07 4.90 -1.81
N CYS A 48 -5.46 6.12 -1.42
CA CYS A 48 -6.70 6.43 -0.72
C CYS A 48 -7.79 6.81 -1.74
N GLU A 49 -8.76 5.93 -1.95
CA GLU A 49 -9.89 6.15 -2.88
C GLU A 49 -10.82 7.30 -2.45
N GLU A 50 -10.98 7.51 -1.14
CA GLU A 50 -11.88 8.54 -0.58
C GLU A 50 -11.39 9.96 -0.89
N GLU A 51 -10.08 10.13 -1.12
CA GLU A 51 -9.42 11.44 -1.23
C GLU A 51 -8.70 11.66 -2.58
N ASP A 52 -8.68 10.65 -3.46
CA ASP A 52 -7.89 10.60 -4.70
C ASP A 52 -6.39 10.92 -4.50
N MET A 53 -5.79 10.39 -3.43
CA MET A 53 -4.40 10.64 -3.07
C MET A 53 -3.54 9.37 -2.95
N GLU A 54 -2.30 9.47 -3.41
CA GLU A 54 -1.26 8.46 -3.23
C GLU A 54 -0.29 8.90 -2.12
N THR A 55 -0.02 8.01 -1.17
CA THR A 55 0.96 8.19 -0.09
C THR A 55 2.13 7.24 -0.30
N GLU A 56 3.35 7.76 -0.32
CA GLU A 56 4.55 6.95 -0.58
C GLU A 56 5.14 6.37 0.72
N ILE A 57 5.00 5.06 0.91
CA ILE A 57 5.56 4.31 2.03
C ILE A 57 7.05 4.02 1.77
N GLN A 58 7.92 4.61 2.58
CA GLN A 58 9.36 4.38 2.52
C GLN A 58 9.74 2.98 3.02
N VAL A 59 9.17 2.57 4.16
CA VAL A 59 9.59 1.35 4.87
C VAL A 59 8.48 0.85 5.80
N PHE A 60 8.24 -0.45 5.79
CA PHE A 60 7.48 -1.13 6.85
C PHE A 60 8.44 -1.45 7.99
N LEU A 61 8.03 -1.26 9.24
CA LEU A 61 8.80 -1.60 10.43
C LEU A 61 8.64 -3.09 10.72
N PRO A 62 9.70 -3.82 11.11
CA PRO A 62 9.56 -5.21 11.51
C PRO A 62 8.96 -5.27 12.92
N LEU A 63 8.17 -6.29 13.24
CA LEU A 63 7.44 -6.34 14.52
C LEU A 63 8.38 -6.59 15.72
N LYS A 64 9.21 -7.64 15.66
CA LYS A 64 10.00 -8.16 16.80
C LYS A 64 11.51 -8.20 16.53
N TYR A 65 11.89 -8.70 15.36
CA TYR A 65 13.29 -8.83 14.96
C TYR A 65 13.73 -7.59 14.17
N ARG A 66 14.73 -6.84 14.63
CA ARG A 66 15.29 -5.70 13.89
C ARG A 66 15.90 -6.13 12.55
N TYR A 67 16.04 -5.21 11.61
CA TYR A 67 16.82 -5.44 10.38
C TYR A 67 18.30 -5.69 10.68
N CYS A 68 18.94 -6.48 9.83
CA CYS A 68 20.38 -6.73 9.91
C CYS A 68 21.22 -5.56 9.34
N ASP A 69 20.71 -4.88 8.31
CA ASP A 69 21.45 -3.88 7.51
C ASP A 69 20.83 -2.47 7.52
N ILE A 70 19.69 -2.27 8.20
CA ILE A 70 18.99 -0.98 8.28
C ILE A 70 18.87 -0.56 9.76
N PRO A 71 19.40 0.62 10.16
CA PRO A 71 19.41 1.06 11.56
C PRO A 71 18.07 1.64 12.03
N ILE A 72 16.98 0.91 11.80
CA ILE A 72 15.60 1.28 12.15
C ILE A 72 15.11 0.39 13.31
N GLY A 73 14.25 0.95 14.18
CA GLY A 73 13.62 0.24 15.30
C GLY A 73 12.47 -0.66 14.87
N THR A 74 11.99 -1.48 15.80
CA THR A 74 10.80 -2.29 15.55
C THR A 74 9.51 -1.48 15.66
N ALA A 75 8.43 -2.02 15.11
CA ALA A 75 7.08 -1.49 15.31
C ALA A 75 6.69 -1.49 16.80
N GLU A 76 7.04 -2.56 17.53
CA GLU A 76 6.86 -2.69 18.98
C GLU A 76 7.58 -1.60 19.77
N GLU A 77 8.86 -1.35 19.48
CA GLU A 77 9.65 -0.28 20.11
C GLU A 77 9.04 1.10 19.84
N LYS A 78 8.60 1.36 18.60
CA LYS A 78 7.95 2.63 18.22
C LYS A 78 6.59 2.79 18.89
N TYR A 79 5.80 1.72 19.02
CA TYR A 79 4.53 1.72 19.75
C TYR A 79 4.72 2.06 21.23
N LEU A 80 5.66 1.40 21.92
CA LEU A 80 5.98 1.68 23.32
C LEU A 80 6.42 3.13 23.54
N LEU A 81 7.28 3.65 22.66
CA LEU A 81 7.73 5.05 22.69
C LEU A 81 6.56 6.04 22.52
N PHE A 82 5.60 5.74 21.64
CA PHE A 82 4.45 6.60 21.37
C PHE A 82 3.40 6.53 22.49
N LYS A 83 3.02 5.32 22.91
CA LYS A 83 2.08 5.09 24.01
C LYS A 83 2.53 5.76 25.31
N GLY A 84 3.84 5.77 25.58
CA GLY A 84 4.42 6.44 26.75
C GLY A 84 4.49 7.98 26.67
N LYS A 85 4.34 8.57 25.47
CA LYS A 85 4.39 10.03 25.25
C LYS A 85 3.03 10.66 24.95
N PHE A 86 2.16 9.92 24.27
CA PHE A 86 0.93 10.44 23.68
C PHE A 86 -0.23 9.46 23.94
N PRO A 87 -1.14 9.77 24.89
CA PRO A 87 -2.29 8.92 25.19
C PRO A 87 -3.17 8.62 23.96
N LEU A 88 -3.30 9.59 23.04
CA LEU A 88 -4.03 9.44 21.78
C LEU A 88 -3.51 8.28 20.90
N MET A 89 -2.22 7.95 21.00
CA MET A 89 -1.60 6.86 20.22
C MET A 89 -1.81 5.48 20.84
N ALA A 90 -2.52 5.34 21.97
CA ALA A 90 -2.69 4.05 22.65
C ALA A 90 -3.37 2.98 21.77
N THR A 91 -4.30 3.40 20.89
CA THR A 91 -5.02 2.55 19.94
C THR A 91 -4.41 2.52 18.54
N TYR A 92 -3.35 3.29 18.28
CA TYR A 92 -2.70 3.39 16.96
C TYR A 92 -1.32 2.74 16.98
N PHE A 93 -1.20 1.56 16.38
CA PHE A 93 0.03 0.79 16.34
C PHE A 93 0.86 1.14 15.08
N PRO A 94 2.02 1.82 15.20
CA PRO A 94 2.83 2.25 14.06
C PRO A 94 3.55 1.08 13.40
N PHE A 95 3.27 0.82 12.13
CA PHE A 95 3.80 -0.32 11.37
C PHE A 95 4.63 0.07 10.16
N ALA A 96 4.55 1.31 9.68
CA ALA A 96 5.34 1.81 8.56
C ALA A 96 5.66 3.31 8.71
N ASN A 97 6.50 3.84 7.83
CA ASN A 97 6.75 5.27 7.69
C ASN A 97 6.60 5.69 6.22
N ASP A 98 6.14 6.92 5.99
CA ASP A 98 6.32 7.60 4.71
C ASP A 98 7.76 8.15 4.54
N TYR A 99 8.02 8.83 3.42
CA TYR A 99 9.32 9.50 3.20
C TYR A 99 9.56 10.74 4.08
N GLY A 100 8.51 11.34 4.67
CA GLY A 100 8.60 12.39 5.69
C GLY A 100 8.87 11.86 7.11
N ALA A 101 9.02 10.55 7.27
CA ALA A 101 9.07 9.84 8.55
C ALA A 101 7.79 9.92 9.40
N ASN A 102 6.67 10.34 8.81
CA ASN A 102 5.34 10.27 9.41
C ASN A 102 4.98 8.79 9.65
N PRO A 103 4.57 8.40 10.87
CA PRO A 103 4.09 7.06 11.16
C PRO A 103 2.82 6.75 10.35
N ILE A 104 2.82 5.56 9.75
CA ILE A 104 1.61 4.92 9.27
C ILE A 104 1.26 3.82 10.28
N CYS A 105 0.05 3.88 10.80
CA CYS A 105 -0.45 3.11 11.91
C CYS A 105 -1.67 2.27 11.50
N VAL A 106 -1.83 1.12 12.15
CA VAL A 106 -3.09 0.40 12.17
C VAL A 106 -3.82 0.77 13.45
N ASN A 107 -5.11 1.09 13.36
CA ASN A 107 -5.95 1.27 14.53
C ASN A 107 -6.39 -0.11 15.04
N LEU A 108 -6.20 -0.35 16.34
CA LEU A 108 -6.42 -1.65 16.98
C LEU A 108 -7.90 -1.94 17.28
N GLU A 109 -8.77 -0.94 17.20
CA GLU A 109 -10.21 -1.05 17.48
C GLU A 109 -11.03 -1.25 16.19
N ASP A 110 -10.76 -0.46 15.13
CA ASP A 110 -11.50 -0.52 13.86
C ASP A 110 -10.76 -1.22 12.71
N GLY A 111 -9.47 -1.53 12.88
CA GLY A 111 -8.61 -2.17 11.87
C GLY A 111 -8.17 -1.26 10.71
N GLY A 112 -8.54 0.03 10.74
CA GLY A 112 -8.21 1.01 9.71
C GLY A 112 -6.72 1.37 9.68
N VAL A 113 -6.27 1.81 8.51
CA VAL A 113 -4.90 2.32 8.28
C VAL A 113 -4.94 3.84 8.29
N TYR A 114 -4.03 4.46 9.05
CA TYR A 114 -3.95 5.91 9.25
C TYR A 114 -2.51 6.39 9.07
N ILE A 115 -2.31 7.53 8.41
CA ILE A 115 -1.07 8.31 8.52
C ILE A 115 -1.21 9.34 9.65
N VAL A 116 -0.13 9.55 10.39
CA VAL A 116 -0.07 10.51 11.50
C VAL A 116 0.93 11.61 11.15
N TYR A 117 0.44 12.82 10.89
CA TYR A 117 1.28 13.97 10.56
C TYR A 117 1.91 14.56 11.82
N MET A 118 3.23 14.41 11.96
CA MET A 118 3.96 14.81 13.17
C MET A 118 4.37 16.29 13.16
N ASP A 119 4.11 17.01 12.07
CA ASP A 119 4.51 18.40 11.82
C ASP A 119 3.38 19.43 12.04
N LEU A 120 2.16 18.99 12.32
CA LEU A 120 0.98 19.87 12.54
C LEU A 120 0.87 20.48 13.95
N GLY A 121 1.89 20.29 14.79
CA GLY A 121 2.00 20.83 16.15
C GLY A 121 1.82 19.76 17.23
N GLU A 122 1.00 20.06 18.25
CA GLU A 122 0.63 19.08 19.26
C GLU A 122 -0.17 17.92 18.65
N LEU A 123 0.01 16.70 19.19
CA LEU A 123 -0.56 15.50 18.61
C LEU A 123 -2.03 15.33 19.03
N GLU A 124 -2.91 15.84 18.17
CA GLU A 124 -4.36 15.87 18.31
C GLU A 124 -5.05 15.11 17.15
N ASP A 125 -6.36 14.89 17.22
CA ASP A 125 -7.13 14.14 16.21
C ASP A 125 -6.91 14.62 14.77
N ARG A 126 -6.72 15.94 14.56
CA ARG A 126 -6.42 16.55 13.25
C ARG A 126 -5.11 16.07 12.61
N CYS A 127 -4.22 15.46 13.39
CA CYS A 127 -2.97 14.89 12.91
C CYS A 127 -3.16 13.48 12.34
N LEU A 128 -4.26 12.78 12.66
CA LEU A 128 -4.53 11.42 12.20
C LEU A 128 -5.45 11.45 10.99
N ARG A 129 -4.97 10.91 9.87
CA ARG A 129 -5.71 10.85 8.60
C ARG A 129 -5.88 9.41 8.15
N ARG A 130 -7.13 9.00 7.95
CA ARG A 130 -7.47 7.65 7.50
C ARG A 130 -7.10 7.47 6.03
N MET A 131 -6.46 6.36 5.72
CA MET A 131 -6.01 5.98 4.37
C MET A 131 -6.83 4.81 3.81
N ALA A 132 -7.24 3.88 4.67
CA ALA A 132 -8.10 2.75 4.31
C ALA A 132 -8.78 2.13 5.54
N GLY A 133 -9.76 1.26 5.32
CA GLY A 133 -10.44 0.50 6.38
C GLY A 133 -9.82 -0.85 6.76
N SER A 134 -8.72 -1.26 6.14
CA SER A 134 -7.98 -2.49 6.45
C SER A 134 -6.61 -2.48 5.76
N LEU A 135 -5.66 -3.31 6.19
CA LEU A 135 -4.36 -3.46 5.53
C LEU A 135 -4.45 -4.31 4.25
N ILE A 136 -5.31 -5.35 4.24
CA ILE A 136 -5.56 -6.21 3.07
C ILE A 136 -7.01 -6.10 2.62
N ARG A 137 -7.24 -5.49 1.45
CA ARG A 137 -8.57 -5.39 0.85
C ARG A 137 -9.01 -6.76 0.30
N ARG A 138 -10.16 -7.30 0.73
CA ARG A 138 -10.69 -8.58 0.22
C ARG A 138 -11.08 -8.44 -1.26
N GLY A 139 -10.75 -9.45 -2.08
CA GLY A 139 -11.15 -9.54 -3.50
C GLY A 139 -10.08 -9.09 -4.50
N HIS A 140 -9.18 -8.20 -4.09
CA HIS A 140 -7.93 -7.94 -4.80
C HIS A 140 -6.81 -7.85 -3.76
N CYS A 141 -5.83 -8.76 -3.82
CA CYS A 141 -4.48 -8.44 -3.32
C CYS A 141 -4.14 -7.06 -3.90
N LEU A 142 -3.87 -6.07 -3.04
CA LEU A 142 -3.67 -4.66 -3.41
C LEU A 142 -2.94 -4.63 -4.75
N SER A 143 -3.65 -4.24 -5.81
CA SER A 143 -3.12 -4.39 -7.16
C SER A 143 -2.07 -3.31 -7.36
N TRP A 144 -0.86 -3.61 -6.90
CA TRP A 144 0.39 -2.88 -7.08
C TRP A 144 0.69 -2.81 -8.58
N GLY A 145 -0.10 -2.05 -9.34
CA GLY A 145 -0.25 -2.21 -10.77
C GLY A 145 -1.31 -1.29 -11.37
N MET A 146 -0.84 -0.16 -11.90
CA MET A 146 -1.44 0.62 -12.99
C MET A 146 -2.98 0.64 -13.08
N ARG A 147 -3.60 1.67 -12.50
CA ARG A 147 -4.64 2.36 -13.25
C ARG A 147 -3.97 3.30 -14.24
N LEU A 148 -3.83 2.85 -15.48
CA LEU A 148 -3.72 3.74 -16.63
C LEU A 148 -4.97 4.63 -16.64
N ARG A 149 -4.90 5.84 -16.07
CA ARG A 149 -5.84 6.91 -16.41
C ARG A 149 -5.60 7.24 -17.87
N VAL A 150 -6.40 6.64 -18.75
CA VAL A 150 -6.61 7.20 -20.08
C VAL A 150 -7.22 8.57 -19.83
N TYR A 151 -6.41 9.62 -19.97
CA TYR A 151 -6.86 11.00 -20.05
C TYR A 151 -7.64 11.17 -21.35
N ALA A 152 -8.88 10.66 -21.35
CA ALA A 152 -9.89 11.03 -22.33
C ALA A 152 -10.30 12.47 -22.02
N SER A 153 -9.51 13.43 -22.50
CA SER A 153 -9.91 14.82 -22.62
C SER A 153 -11.09 14.90 -23.59
N LEU A 154 -12.30 14.70 -23.05
CA LEU A 154 -13.56 14.83 -23.78
C LEU A 154 -13.93 16.32 -23.83
N SER A 155 -13.12 17.05 -24.60
CA SER A 155 -13.46 18.38 -25.07
C SER A 155 -14.70 18.33 -25.94
N LEU A 156 -15.76 18.99 -25.46
CA LEU A 156 -16.97 19.42 -26.16
C LEU A 156 -17.57 18.45 -27.19
N TRP A 157 -18.63 17.77 -26.74
CA TRP A 157 -19.67 17.30 -27.64
C TRP A 157 -20.38 18.51 -28.28
N LYS A 158 -20.04 18.84 -29.53
CA LYS A 158 -20.93 19.59 -30.42
C LYS A 158 -21.19 18.78 -31.68
N SER A 159 -22.41 18.24 -31.74
CA SER A 159 -23.01 17.69 -32.94
C SER A 159 -23.22 18.79 -33.98
N GLU A 160 -22.72 18.58 -35.20
CA GLU A 160 -23.41 18.93 -36.44
C GLU A 160 -22.70 18.25 -37.61
N GLY A 161 -23.47 17.64 -38.52
CA GLY A 161 -22.93 16.69 -39.48
C GLY A 161 -22.62 17.27 -40.87
N ARG A 162 -21.84 16.51 -41.63
CA ARG A 162 -22.09 16.33 -43.07
C ARG A 162 -21.43 15.05 -43.59
N LEU A 163 -22.11 14.39 -44.53
CA LEU A 163 -21.57 13.26 -45.28
C LEU A 163 -20.40 13.72 -46.16
N CYS A 164 -19.45 12.83 -46.41
CA CYS A 164 -19.06 12.52 -47.78
C CYS A 164 -18.60 11.06 -47.91
N SER A 165 -19.18 10.35 -48.87
CA SER A 165 -18.84 8.99 -49.26
C SER A 165 -17.65 8.96 -50.22
N LEU A 166 -16.97 7.80 -50.36
CA LEU A 166 -16.83 7.08 -51.64
C LEU A 166 -15.88 5.86 -51.57
N ASN A 167 -16.35 4.77 -52.17
CA ASN A 167 -15.67 3.65 -52.85
C ASN A 167 -14.41 2.99 -52.23
N ALA A 168 -14.38 1.68 -51.94
CA ALA A 168 -14.66 0.48 -52.75
C ALA A 168 -13.50 0.02 -53.66
N GLY A 169 -12.88 -1.11 -53.29
CA GLY A 169 -11.91 -1.87 -54.08
C GLY A 169 -11.70 -3.26 -53.47
N LYS A 170 -12.03 -4.34 -54.19
CA LYS A 170 -12.10 -5.74 -53.71
C LYS A 170 -11.25 -6.67 -54.59
N LYS A 171 -10.66 -7.73 -53.98
CA LYS A 171 -10.08 -8.95 -54.63
C LYS A 171 -8.77 -8.66 -55.42
N LYS A 172 -7.84 -9.58 -55.74
CA LYS A 172 -7.54 -11.05 -55.59
C LYS A 172 -5.99 -11.19 -55.84
N ALA A 173 -5.21 -12.25 -55.58
CA ALA A 173 -5.37 -13.60 -55.00
C ALA A 173 -4.01 -14.18 -54.49
N MET A 174 -4.01 -15.45 -54.06
CA MET A 174 -2.88 -16.37 -53.78
C MET A 174 -2.50 -17.21 -55.05
N PRO A 175 -1.55 -18.19 -55.09
CA PRO A 175 -0.58 -18.69 -54.08
C PRO A 175 0.84 -19.15 -54.59
N THR A 176 1.70 -19.65 -53.65
CA THR A 176 2.74 -20.73 -53.82
C THR A 176 4.01 -20.47 -54.69
N ILE A 177 5.17 -21.17 -54.57
CA ILE A 177 5.54 -22.49 -53.96
C ILE A 177 7.06 -22.60 -53.58
N LYS A 178 7.37 -23.42 -52.54
CA LYS A 178 8.62 -24.19 -52.19
C LYS A 178 10.07 -23.64 -52.31
N GLN A 179 10.83 -23.84 -51.21
CA GLN A 179 12.13 -24.57 -51.04
C GLN A 179 13.36 -24.15 -51.90
N ARG A 180 14.62 -24.24 -51.45
CA ARG A 180 15.27 -25.23 -50.56
C ARG A 180 16.59 -24.69 -49.98
N SER A 181 17.17 -25.43 -49.04
CA SER A 181 18.46 -25.19 -48.36
C SER A 181 19.72 -25.35 -49.24
N ALA A 182 20.76 -24.60 -48.89
CA ALA A 182 22.18 -24.98 -48.94
C ALA A 182 22.87 -24.33 -47.73
#